data_AF-A0A9W9J4V3-F1
#
_entry.id   AF-A0A9W9J4V3-F1
#
_cell.length_a   1.000
_cell.length_b   1.000
_cell.length_c   1.000
_cell.angle_alpha   90.00
_cell.angle_beta   90.00
_cell.angle_gamma   90.00
#
_symmetry.space_group_name_H-M   'P 1'
#
loop_
_entity.id
_entity.type
_entity.pdbx_description
1 polymer ?
#
loop_
_entity_poly.entity_id
_entity_poly.type
_entity_poly.pdbx_seq_one_letter_code
_entity_poly.pdbx_strand_id
1 'polypeptide(L)'
;MLSQRILARRLPQVAARAIAPRASFSQIPALRAAGVDDPLQNNNYPNPPAVKRAHRDPHGGWWDAQEKRNFGEPVHEDNEILGVFSPEQYTHVTAGKGFFHLGCFVAAFLGLVGIVSLNYPDKPSAPKTYVDGLEKELGGPNALPARKSGEDKW
;
A
#
# COMPACT_ATOMS: atom_id res chain seq x y z
N MET A 1 -56.25 36.78 -58.54
CA MET A 1 -55.19 37.33 -57.66
C MET A 1 -55.55 36.88 -56.25
N LEU A 2 -54.83 36.08 -55.47
CA LEU A 2 -53.49 35.49 -55.48
C LEU A 2 -53.54 34.27 -54.51
N SER A 3 -52.90 33.17 -54.86
CA SER A 3 -52.77 31.97 -54.03
C SER A 3 -51.54 32.11 -53.13
N GLN A 4 -51.70 32.09 -51.80
CA GLN A 4 -50.58 32.07 -50.86
C GLN A 4 -50.20 30.62 -50.53
N ARG A 5 -49.02 30.20 -51.01
CA ARG A 5 -48.37 28.94 -50.61
C ARG A 5 -47.37 29.25 -49.50
N ILE A 6 -47.63 28.76 -48.29
CA ILE A 6 -46.69 28.84 -47.16
C ILE A 6 -45.67 27.70 -47.31
N LEU A 7 -44.41 28.06 -47.55
CA LEU A 7 -43.29 27.12 -47.68
C LEU A 7 -42.67 26.89 -46.29
N ALA A 8 -43.00 25.79 -45.63
CA ALA A 8 -42.39 25.42 -44.36
C ALA A 8 -40.99 24.84 -44.59
N ARG A 9 -39.95 25.67 -44.40
CA ARG A 9 -38.55 25.26 -44.51
C ARG A 9 -38.08 24.74 -43.14
N ARG A 10 -37.98 23.41 -42.96
CA ARG A 10 -37.36 22.80 -41.77
C ARG A 10 -35.85 23.13 -41.77
N LEU A 11 -35.37 23.76 -40.71
CA LEU A 11 -33.95 23.98 -40.46
C LEU A 11 -33.30 22.69 -39.93
N PRO A 12 -32.09 22.31 -40.38
CA PRO A 12 -31.35 21.21 -39.80
C PRO A 12 -30.88 21.61 -38.39
N GLN A 13 -31.37 20.91 -37.37
CA GLN A 13 -30.79 20.99 -36.02
C GLN A 13 -29.41 20.31 -36.03
N VAL A 14 -28.37 21.09 -36.33
CA VAL A 14 -27.00 20.69 -36.01
C VAL A 14 -26.87 20.80 -34.50
N ALA A 15 -26.93 19.68 -33.81
CA ALA A 15 -26.59 19.60 -32.39
C ALA A 15 -25.11 19.94 -32.24
N ALA A 16 -24.81 21.21 -31.96
CA ALA A 16 -23.48 21.61 -31.52
C ALA A 16 -23.23 20.87 -30.20
N ARG A 17 -22.37 19.85 -30.24
CA ARG A 17 -21.77 19.29 -29.03
C ARG A 17 -20.93 20.40 -28.42
N ALA A 18 -21.50 21.16 -27.50
CA ALA A 18 -20.76 22.10 -26.70
C ALA A 18 -19.76 21.29 -25.87
N ILE A 19 -18.49 21.31 -26.29
CA ILE A 19 -17.38 20.87 -25.46
C ILE A 19 -17.35 21.89 -24.33
N ALA A 20 -17.92 21.54 -23.17
CA ALA A 20 -17.87 22.40 -22.00
C ALA A 20 -16.40 22.78 -21.75
N PRO A 21 -16.07 24.07 -21.61
CA PRO A 21 -14.71 24.48 -21.30
C PRO A 21 -14.33 23.85 -19.96
N ARG A 22 -13.45 22.85 -20.01
CA ARG A 22 -12.84 22.31 -18.80
C ARG A 22 -12.06 23.45 -18.16
N ALA A 23 -12.23 23.60 -16.85
CA ALA A 23 -11.48 24.53 -16.00
C ALA A 23 -10.00 24.61 -16.41
N SER A 24 -9.61 25.69 -17.09
CA SER A 24 -8.24 25.85 -17.62
C SER A 24 -7.17 25.95 -16.53
N PHE A 25 -7.59 26.25 -15.30
CA PHE A 25 -6.70 26.42 -14.15
C PHE A 25 -6.02 25.12 -13.69
N SER A 26 -6.53 23.94 -14.06
CA SER A 26 -5.91 22.64 -13.73
C SER A 26 -5.08 22.03 -14.87
N GLN A 27 -5.10 22.64 -16.07
CA GLN A 27 -4.49 22.04 -17.27
C GLN A 27 -3.01 22.36 -17.43
N ILE A 28 -2.54 23.52 -16.96
CA ILE A 28 -1.14 23.95 -17.14
C ILE A 28 -0.15 23.04 -16.39
N PRO A 29 -0.40 22.65 -15.11
CA PRO A 29 0.48 21.71 -14.42
C PRO A 29 0.40 20.29 -15.00
N ALA A 30 -0.79 19.85 -15.42
CA ALA A 30 -1.01 18.53 -16.01
C ALA A 30 -0.30 18.38 -17.37
N LEU A 31 -0.33 19.40 -18.23
CA LEU A 31 0.38 19.37 -19.52
C LEU A 31 1.90 19.33 -19.36
N ARG A 32 2.43 19.96 -18.30
CA ARG A 32 3.88 19.98 -18.02
C ARG A 32 4.41 18.63 -17.52
N ALA A 33 3.54 17.83 -16.92
CA ALA A 33 3.85 16.52 -16.36
C ALA A 33 3.81 15.39 -17.40
N ALA A 34 3.13 15.60 -18.53
CA ALA A 34 3.04 14.69 -19.66
C ALA A 34 4.39 14.46 -20.41
N GLY A 35 5.52 14.92 -19.85
CA GLY A 35 6.85 14.79 -20.42
C GLY A 35 7.58 13.49 -20.07
N VAL A 36 6.98 12.59 -19.29
CA VAL A 36 7.41 11.20 -19.20
C VAL A 36 6.62 10.45 -20.27
N ASP A 37 7.25 10.14 -21.39
CA ASP A 37 6.67 9.30 -22.45
C ASP A 37 6.28 7.95 -21.84
N ASP A 38 5.00 7.77 -21.49
CA ASP A 38 4.38 6.46 -21.39
C ASP A 38 4.10 6.01 -22.84
N PRO A 39 4.84 5.02 -23.37
CA PRO A 39 4.68 4.59 -24.74
C PRO A 39 3.34 3.85 -24.90
N LEU A 40 2.29 4.61 -25.23
CA LEU A 40 1.13 4.15 -26.00
C LEU A 40 0.07 3.24 -25.31
N GLN A 41 -0.41 3.50 -24.08
CA GLN A 41 -1.60 2.76 -23.59
C GLN A 41 -2.80 3.57 -23.08
N ASN A 42 -2.70 4.90 -22.90
CA ASN A 42 -3.77 5.66 -22.25
C ASN A 42 -4.64 6.56 -23.17
N ASN A 43 -4.67 6.33 -24.49
CA ASN A 43 -5.58 7.05 -25.42
C ASN A 43 -5.63 8.59 -25.25
N ASN A 44 -4.49 9.26 -25.01
CA ASN A 44 -4.38 10.70 -24.71
C ASN A 44 -5.12 11.16 -23.44
N TYR A 45 -5.31 10.27 -22.45
CA TYR A 45 -5.78 10.68 -21.14
C TYR A 45 -4.76 11.63 -20.46
N PRO A 46 -5.20 12.73 -19.83
CA PRO A 46 -4.28 13.61 -19.12
C PRO A 46 -3.65 12.89 -17.93
N ASN A 47 -2.33 12.72 -17.93
CA ASN A 47 -1.59 12.11 -16.82
C ASN A 47 -0.88 13.21 -15.99
N PRO A 48 -1.46 13.70 -14.87
CA PRO A 48 -0.81 14.64 -13.97
C PRO A 48 0.43 14.02 -13.29
N PRO A 49 1.26 14.77 -12.55
CA PRO A 49 2.39 14.20 -11.82
C PRO A 49 1.98 13.13 -10.80
N ALA A 50 2.78 12.07 -10.69
CA ALA A 50 2.62 11.01 -9.69
C ALA A 50 2.90 11.50 -8.26
N VAL A 51 1.93 12.18 -7.65
CA VAL A 51 2.03 12.69 -6.26
C VAL A 51 0.94 12.07 -5.41
N LYS A 52 1.33 11.40 -4.33
CA LYS A 52 0.39 10.81 -3.38
C LYS A 52 -0.47 11.91 -2.75
N ARG A 53 -1.79 11.74 -2.80
CA ARG A 53 -2.76 12.74 -2.30
C ARG A 53 -2.62 12.98 -0.80
N ALA A 54 -2.16 11.99 -0.03
CA ALA A 54 -1.86 12.15 1.39
C ALA A 54 -0.91 13.33 1.67
N HIS A 55 0.04 13.62 0.77
CA HIS A 55 0.99 14.73 0.89
C HIS A 55 0.43 16.10 0.50
N ARG A 56 -0.80 16.17 -0.02
CA ARG A 56 -1.47 17.45 -0.26
C ARG A 56 -1.83 18.12 1.06
N ASP A 57 -1.85 19.45 1.03
CA ASP A 57 -2.20 20.28 2.17
C ASP A 57 -3.55 19.82 2.78
N PRO A 58 -3.59 19.34 4.04
CA PRO A 58 -4.84 18.93 4.68
C PRO A 58 -5.83 20.08 4.87
N HIS A 59 -5.39 21.34 4.80
CA HIS A 59 -6.21 22.52 5.00
C HIS A 59 -6.55 23.28 3.71
N GLY A 60 -6.25 22.68 2.54
CA GLY A 60 -6.37 23.31 1.22
C GLY A 60 -7.79 23.62 0.71
N GLY A 61 -8.84 23.51 1.54
CA GLY A 61 -10.22 23.84 1.14
C GLY A 61 -10.78 23.01 0.00
N TRP A 62 -10.46 21.71 -0.03
CA TRP A 62 -10.83 20.79 -1.11
C TRP A 62 -12.35 20.60 -1.24
N TRP A 63 -12.83 20.43 -2.48
CA TRP A 63 -14.23 20.04 -2.73
C TRP A 63 -14.55 18.66 -2.14
N ASP A 64 -13.67 17.69 -2.35
CA ASP A 64 -13.67 16.42 -1.64
C ASP A 64 -12.58 16.47 -0.56
N ALA A 65 -13.00 16.70 0.68
CA ALA A 65 -12.10 16.80 1.83
C ALA A 65 -11.40 15.47 2.17
N GLN A 66 -12.04 14.34 1.88
CA GLN A 66 -11.51 13.01 2.21
C GLN A 66 -10.39 12.61 1.24
N GLU A 67 -10.61 12.82 -0.06
CA GLU A 67 -9.60 12.51 -1.08
C GLU A 67 -8.62 13.65 -1.35
N LYS A 68 -8.82 14.83 -0.74
CA LYS A 68 -8.05 16.06 -1.00
C LYS A 68 -8.03 16.43 -2.49
N ARG A 69 -9.22 16.47 -3.11
CA ARG A 69 -9.41 16.66 -4.55
C ARG A 69 -10.45 17.73 -4.87
N ASN A 70 -10.21 18.46 -5.95
CA ASN A 70 -11.18 19.42 -6.50
C ASN A 70 -12.03 18.82 -7.63
N PHE A 71 -13.27 19.31 -7.77
CA PHE A 71 -14.16 18.88 -8.83
C PHE A 71 -13.57 19.19 -10.22
N GLY A 72 -13.56 18.21 -11.12
CA GLY A 72 -13.02 18.36 -12.48
C GLY A 72 -11.50 18.38 -12.59
N GLU A 73 -10.77 18.16 -11.48
CA GLU A 73 -9.32 17.97 -11.50
C GLU A 73 -8.95 16.65 -12.23
N PRO A 74 -7.98 16.67 -13.17
CA PRO A 74 -7.44 15.44 -13.76
C PRO A 74 -6.92 14.49 -12.68
N VAL A 75 -7.22 13.20 -12.83
CA VAL A 75 -6.81 12.15 -11.90
C VAL A 75 -5.61 11.44 -12.51
N HIS A 76 -4.60 11.08 -11.72
CA HIS A 76 -3.50 10.25 -12.19
C HIS A 76 -4.03 8.86 -12.60
N GLU A 77 -3.42 8.18 -13.56
CA GLU A 77 -3.85 6.83 -13.93
C GLU A 77 -3.77 5.85 -12.76
N ASP A 78 -2.62 5.79 -12.07
CA ASP A 78 -2.41 5.00 -10.85
C ASP A 78 -3.01 5.61 -9.56
N ASN A 79 -4.20 6.22 -9.65
CA ASN A 79 -4.80 6.89 -8.50
C ASN A 79 -5.19 5.95 -7.36
N GLU A 80 -5.37 4.66 -7.63
CA GLU A 80 -5.56 3.63 -6.61
C GLU A 80 -4.32 3.48 -5.70
N ILE A 81 -3.12 3.70 -6.24
CA ILE A 81 -1.86 3.68 -5.48
C ILE A 81 -1.57 5.07 -4.89
N LEU A 82 -1.89 6.14 -5.62
CA LEU A 82 -1.62 7.51 -5.18
C LEU A 82 -2.73 8.12 -4.31
N GLY A 83 -3.82 7.40 -4.07
CA GLY A 83 -4.95 7.83 -3.27
C GLY A 83 -4.63 8.04 -1.79
N VAL A 84 -5.57 8.63 -1.05
CA VAL A 84 -5.43 8.80 0.41
C VAL A 84 -5.58 7.45 1.13
N PHE A 85 -6.39 6.54 0.58
CA PHE A 85 -6.65 5.22 1.15
C PHE A 85 -5.59 4.16 0.84
N SER A 86 -4.57 4.50 0.06
CA SER A 86 -3.45 3.60 -0.20
C SER A 86 -2.44 3.61 0.96
N PRO A 87 -1.58 2.58 1.09
CA PRO A 87 -0.62 2.47 2.17
C PRO A 87 0.22 3.74 2.36
N GLU A 88 0.39 4.18 3.61
CA GLU A 88 1.01 5.46 3.93
C GLU A 88 2.48 5.55 3.47
N GLN A 89 2.83 6.67 2.86
CA GLN A 89 4.20 6.92 2.41
C GLN A 89 4.93 7.81 3.42
N TYR A 90 5.92 7.23 4.08
CA TYR A 90 6.77 7.96 5.03
C TYR A 90 7.89 8.72 4.31
N THR A 91 8.09 10.00 4.66
CA THR A 91 9.06 10.89 4.01
C THR A 91 10.27 11.24 4.88
N HIS A 92 10.25 10.87 6.16
CA HIS A 92 11.30 11.24 7.12
C HIS A 92 12.61 10.46 6.90
N VAL A 93 12.55 9.26 6.32
CA VAL A 93 13.70 8.40 6.03
C VAL A 93 13.47 7.66 4.70
N THR A 94 14.54 7.45 3.92
CA THR A 94 14.45 6.67 2.68
C THR A 94 14.25 5.19 2.97
N ALA A 95 13.52 4.46 2.10
CA ALA A 95 13.21 3.05 2.32
C ALA A 95 14.47 2.20 2.60
N GLY A 96 15.55 2.39 1.83
CA GLY A 96 16.82 1.68 2.04
C GLY A 96 17.43 1.92 3.43
N LYS A 97 17.40 3.16 3.93
CA LYS A 97 17.87 3.48 5.30
C LYS A 97 16.94 2.88 6.35
N GLY A 98 15.63 2.87 6.11
CA GLY A 98 14.65 2.23 7.00
C GLY A 98 14.93 0.74 7.19
N PHE A 99 15.13 0.01 6.09
CA PHE A 99 15.49 -1.41 6.14
C PHE A 99 16.86 -1.64 6.80
N PHE A 100 17.82 -0.76 6.54
CA PHE A 100 19.12 -0.84 7.21
C PHE A 100 19.00 -0.70 8.74
N HIS A 101 18.27 0.31 9.23
CA HIS A 101 18.05 0.49 10.67
C HIS A 101 17.32 -0.70 11.29
N LEU A 102 16.28 -1.23 10.62
CA LEU A 102 15.56 -2.42 11.07
C LEU A 102 16.49 -3.64 11.15
N GLY A 103 17.31 -3.85 10.12
CA GLY A 103 18.30 -4.93 10.08
C GLY A 103 19.32 -4.81 11.21
N CYS A 104 19.87 -3.62 11.45
CA CYS A 104 20.78 -3.37 12.56
C CYS A 104 20.12 -3.66 13.91
N PHE A 105 18.87 -3.23 14.11
CA PHE A 105 18.14 -3.51 15.34
C PHE A 105 17.95 -5.01 15.57
N VAL A 106 17.46 -5.74 14.56
CA VAL A 106 17.24 -7.18 14.64
C VAL A 106 18.55 -7.92 14.89
N ALA A 107 19.61 -7.58 14.16
CA ALA A 107 20.92 -8.21 14.32
C ALA A 107 21.51 -7.95 15.71
N ALA A 108 21.42 -6.72 16.23
CA ALA A 108 21.91 -6.39 17.57
C ALA A 108 21.12 -7.12 18.66
N PHE A 109 19.78 -7.13 18.54
CA PHE A 109 18.91 -7.79 19.50
C PHE A 109 19.13 -9.31 19.52
N LEU A 110 19.05 -9.96 18.37
CA LEU A 110 19.25 -11.42 18.27
C LEU A 110 20.69 -11.81 18.57
N GLY A 111 21.67 -10.97 18.20
CA GLY A 111 23.07 -11.17 18.55
C GLY A 111 23.28 -11.18 20.07
N LEU A 112 22.68 -10.22 20.78
CA LEU A 112 22.72 -10.18 22.24
C LEU A 112 22.03 -11.41 22.86
N VAL A 113 20.82 -11.74 22.40
CA VAL A 113 20.07 -12.92 22.89
C VAL A 113 20.88 -14.20 22.66
N GLY A 114 21.50 -14.35 21.49
CA GLY A 114 22.34 -15.50 21.17
C GLY A 114 23.57 -15.59 22.08
N ILE A 115 24.28 -14.48 22.29
CA ILE A 115 25.43 -14.44 23.20
C ILE A 115 25.00 -14.81 24.63
N VAL A 116 23.89 -14.26 25.11
CA VAL A 116 23.35 -14.60 26.43
C VAL A 116 23.03 -16.09 26.48
N SER A 117 22.29 -16.62 25.51
CA SER A 117 21.90 -18.04 25.48
C SER A 117 23.10 -19.00 25.49
N LEU A 118 24.22 -18.63 24.89
CA LEU A 118 25.43 -19.47 24.86
C LEU A 118 26.23 -19.41 26.18
N ASN A 119 26.12 -18.32 26.92
CA ASN A 119 26.90 -18.08 28.14
C ASN A 119 26.09 -18.22 29.43
N TYR A 120 24.75 -18.35 29.32
CA TYR A 120 23.89 -18.47 30.48
C TYR A 120 24.09 -19.85 31.12
N PRO A 121 24.41 -19.92 32.42
CA PRO A 121 24.62 -21.19 33.08
C PRO A 121 23.33 -22.01 33.14
N ASP A 122 23.48 -23.32 32.97
CA ASP A 122 22.37 -24.24 33.15
C ASP A 122 21.77 -24.15 34.55
N LYS A 123 20.48 -24.48 34.65
CA LYS A 123 19.77 -24.47 35.92
C LYS A 123 20.48 -25.41 36.91
N PRO A 124 20.76 -24.97 38.16
CA PRO A 124 21.43 -25.79 39.18
C PRO A 124 20.47 -26.80 39.82
N SER A 125 19.79 -27.58 38.99
CA SER A 125 18.87 -28.63 39.42
C SER A 125 18.93 -29.77 38.42
N ALA A 126 19.03 -31.01 38.91
CA ALA A 126 18.83 -32.17 38.08
C ALA A 126 17.42 -32.14 37.46
N PRO A 127 17.27 -32.43 36.15
CA PRO A 127 15.95 -32.54 35.53
C PRO A 127 15.11 -33.63 36.19
N LYS A 128 13.81 -33.40 36.31
CA LYS A 128 12.90 -34.36 36.92
C LYS A 128 12.82 -35.63 36.08
N THR A 129 13.05 -36.78 36.73
CA THR A 129 12.93 -38.11 36.13
C THR A 129 11.64 -38.78 36.56
N TYR A 130 11.12 -39.68 35.72
CA TYR A 130 9.92 -40.45 35.99
C TYR A 130 10.20 -41.95 35.86
N VAL A 131 9.48 -42.74 36.65
CA VAL A 131 9.53 -44.22 36.56
C VAL A 131 9.05 -44.63 35.17
N ASP A 132 9.84 -45.45 34.49
CA ASP A 132 9.62 -45.93 33.11
C ASP A 132 9.31 -44.82 32.08
N GLY A 133 9.66 -43.56 32.38
CA GLY A 133 9.44 -42.43 31.48
C GLY A 133 7.96 -42.15 31.22
N LEU A 134 7.08 -42.58 32.12
CA LEU A 134 5.62 -42.52 31.95
C LEU A 134 5.16 -43.17 30.63
N GLU A 135 5.87 -44.17 30.11
CA GLU A 135 5.59 -44.76 28.81
C GLU A 135 4.12 -45.21 28.68
N LYS A 136 3.60 -45.90 29.70
CA LYS A 136 2.19 -46.33 29.72
C LYS A 136 1.21 -45.15 29.69
N GLU A 137 1.55 -44.07 30.39
CA GLU A 137 0.63 -42.95 30.61
C GLU A 137 0.69 -41.91 29.49
N LEU A 138 1.78 -41.91 28.71
CA LEU A 138 1.99 -41.06 27.54
C LEU A 138 1.54 -41.71 26.23
N GLY A 139 0.99 -42.93 26.25
CA GLY A 139 0.41 -43.58 25.06
C GLY A 139 1.14 -44.82 24.57
N GLY A 140 2.06 -45.36 25.37
CA GLY A 140 2.70 -46.65 25.14
C GLY A 140 3.97 -46.59 24.27
N PRO A 141 4.41 -47.74 23.72
CA PRO A 141 5.74 -47.92 23.14
C PRO A 141 6.12 -47.02 21.96
N ASN A 142 5.14 -46.38 21.31
CA ASN A 142 5.35 -45.48 20.17
C ASN A 142 5.21 -43.99 20.53
N ALA A 143 4.92 -43.67 21.80
CA ALA A 143 4.84 -42.30 22.27
C ALA A 143 6.23 -41.80 22.72
N LEU A 144 6.46 -40.48 22.64
CA LEU A 144 7.67 -39.87 23.18
C LEU A 144 7.67 -40.00 24.72
N PRO A 145 8.62 -40.75 25.32
CA PRO A 145 8.66 -40.93 26.76
C PRO A 145 9.18 -39.68 27.46
N ALA A 146 8.77 -39.49 28.72
CA ALA A 146 9.43 -38.56 29.62
C ALA A 146 10.79 -39.12 30.08
N ARG A 147 11.65 -38.25 30.62
CA ARG A 147 13.01 -38.64 31.04
C ARG A 147 13.00 -39.75 32.10
N LYS A 148 13.75 -40.84 31.86
CA LYS A 148 13.90 -41.96 32.81
C LYS A 148 15.01 -41.68 33.83
N SER A 149 14.94 -42.36 34.98
CA SER A 149 16.01 -42.30 35.98
C SER A 149 17.27 -43.00 35.46
N GLY A 150 18.42 -42.31 35.48
CA GLY A 150 19.70 -42.85 34.98
C GLY A 150 19.97 -42.62 33.48
N GLU A 151 19.07 -41.94 32.77
CA GLU A 151 19.36 -41.42 31.44
C GLU A 151 20.13 -40.09 31.54
N ASP A 152 21.41 -40.14 31.15
CA ASP A 152 22.32 -38.99 31.13
C ASP A 152 22.39 -38.28 29.76
N LYS A 153 21.83 -38.88 28.70
CA LYS A 153 21.90 -38.32 27.34
C LYS A 153 20.58 -37.68 26.93
N TRP A 154 20.73 -36.54 26.25
CA TRP A 154 19.69 -35.81 25.53
C TRP A 154 19.57 -36.36 24.11
#